data_AF-L0HHQ7-F1
#
_entry.id   AF-L0HHQ7-F1
#
_cell.length_a   1.000
_cell.length_b   1.000
_cell.length_c   1.000
_cell.angle_alpha   90.00
_cell.angle_beta   90.00
_cell.angle_gamma   90.00
#
_symmetry.space_group_name_H-M   'P 1'
#
loop_
_entity.id
_entity.type
_entity.pdbx_description
1 polymer ?
#
loop_
_entity_poly.entity_id
_entity_poly.type
_entity_poly.pdbx_seq_one_letter_code
_entity_poly.pdbx_strand_id
1 'polypeptide(L)'
;MTDNSCATNGTDCPEMDAIQRFFIRPFFLSLTIGIPFCIFKILFGISALRHLSPGGGILALLALAVTVWAFADLLMNTGRSLFDLLNSTAPFEFCTIAQVGRIFRMPLVFLAFDTLLTFAIICAMLWTGWIATLTPAESWLWYGATTMNLISLSLVSLYNEIRRGHT
;
A
#
# COMPACT_ATOMS: atom_id res chain seq x y z
N MET A 1 30.41 24.03 -26.83
CA MET A 1 29.12 23.36 -26.57
C MET A 1 29.06 23.07 -25.08
N THR A 2 29.14 24.13 -24.25
CA THR A 2 28.03 24.87 -23.61
C THR A 2 27.34 23.98 -22.58
N ASP A 3 28.02 23.75 -21.45
CA ASP A 3 27.98 24.55 -20.20
C ASP A 3 26.72 24.30 -19.36
N ASN A 4 26.84 23.30 -18.48
CA ASN A 4 26.03 23.14 -17.27
C ASN A 4 26.46 24.21 -16.25
N SER A 5 25.91 25.41 -16.36
CA SER A 5 26.03 26.44 -15.33
C SER A 5 24.65 26.79 -14.81
N CYS A 6 24.14 25.96 -13.91
CA CYS A 6 23.06 26.34 -13.00
C CYS A 6 23.67 27.16 -11.86
N ALA A 7 24.10 28.39 -12.18
CA ALA A 7 24.46 29.40 -11.21
C ALA A 7 24.40 30.77 -11.88
N THR A 8 23.28 31.49 -11.71
CA THR A 8 23.24 32.93 -11.45
C THR A 8 21.78 33.31 -11.19
N ASN A 9 21.53 33.88 -10.00
CA ASN A 9 20.26 34.46 -9.51
C ASN A 9 19.22 33.48 -8.91
N GLY A 10 19.54 32.98 -7.72
CA GLY A 10 18.83 33.39 -6.50
C GLY A 10 17.38 32.98 -6.22
N THR A 11 16.60 32.41 -7.15
CA THR A 11 15.24 31.91 -6.86
C THR A 11 14.85 30.75 -7.80
N ASP A 12 14.45 29.63 -7.18
CA ASP A 12 13.84 28.38 -7.70
C ASP A 12 14.75 27.42 -8.49
N CYS A 13 15.08 26.19 -8.04
CA CYS A 13 14.16 25.07 -7.78
C CYS A 13 14.56 24.12 -6.60
N PRO A 14 14.45 24.53 -5.32
CA PRO A 14 14.53 23.58 -4.19
C PRO A 14 13.21 22.84 -3.93
N GLU A 15 12.06 23.42 -4.33
CA GLU A 15 10.72 22.90 -4.03
C GLU A 15 10.37 21.64 -4.84
N MET A 16 10.80 21.57 -6.11
CA MET A 16 10.49 20.45 -7.01
C MET A 16 11.17 19.13 -6.59
N ASP A 17 12.39 19.17 -6.05
CA ASP A 17 13.05 17.98 -5.51
C ASP A 17 12.42 17.52 -4.18
N ALA A 18 11.82 18.43 -3.41
CA ALA A 18 11.16 18.11 -2.15
C ALA A 18 9.89 17.25 -2.36
N ILE A 19 9.12 17.54 -3.42
CA ILE A 19 7.89 16.79 -3.76
C ILE A 19 8.22 15.35 -4.19
N GLN A 20 9.23 15.16 -5.03
CA GLN A 20 9.64 13.80 -5.42
C GLN A 20 10.14 13.00 -4.21
N ARG A 21 10.93 13.64 -3.33
CA ARG A 21 11.37 13.03 -2.07
C ARG A 21 10.19 12.65 -1.18
N PHE A 22 9.13 13.46 -1.16
CA PHE A 22 7.90 13.15 -0.42
C PHE A 22 7.20 11.90 -0.95
N PHE A 23 7.05 11.74 -2.27
CA PHE A 23 6.38 10.57 -2.86
C PHE A 23 7.12 9.24 -2.65
N ILE A 24 8.44 9.27 -2.50
CA ILE A 24 9.23 8.08 -2.18
C ILE A 24 9.40 7.86 -0.68
N ARG A 25 8.88 8.75 0.18
CA ARG A 25 9.00 8.56 1.64
C ARG A 25 8.27 7.28 2.06
N PRO A 26 8.87 6.49 2.96
CA PRO A 26 8.21 5.33 3.56
C PRO A 26 6.84 5.65 4.15
N PHE A 27 6.67 6.83 4.76
CA PHE A 27 5.37 7.31 5.22
C PHE A 27 4.33 7.41 4.10
N PHE A 28 4.65 8.09 2.98
CA PHE A 28 3.72 8.25 1.87
C PHE A 28 3.38 6.89 1.24
N LEU A 29 4.38 6.05 0.99
CA LEU A 29 4.18 4.72 0.43
C LEU A 29 3.33 3.82 1.34
N SER A 30 3.55 3.89 2.65
CA SER A 30 2.76 3.12 3.60
C SER A 30 1.32 3.65 3.70
N LEU A 31 1.12 4.97 3.70
CA LEU A 31 -0.22 5.58 3.76
C LEU A 31 -1.05 5.33 2.49
N THR A 32 -0.40 5.31 1.32
CA THR A 32 -1.08 5.27 0.02
C THR A 32 -1.10 3.89 -0.63
N ILE A 33 -0.20 2.99 -0.24
CA ILE A 33 -0.14 1.62 -0.78
C ILE A 33 -0.34 0.61 0.34
N GLY A 34 0.48 0.68 1.39
CA GLY A 34 0.48 -0.29 2.48
C GLY A 34 -0.85 -0.40 3.23
N ILE A 35 -1.33 0.70 3.82
CA ILE A 35 -2.57 0.76 4.60
C ILE A 35 -3.78 0.37 3.74
N PRO A 36 -3.96 0.92 2.51
CA PRO A 36 -5.03 0.45 1.62
C PRO A 36 -5.00 -1.05 1.36
N PHE A 37 -3.82 -1.63 1.07
CA PHE A 37 -3.68 -3.06 0.85
C PHE A 37 -4.07 -3.88 2.07
N CYS A 38 -3.70 -3.44 3.26
CA CYS A 38 -4.11 -4.09 4.50
C CYS A 38 -5.63 -4.00 4.71
N ILE A 39 -6.25 -2.85 4.43
CA ILE A 39 -7.70 -2.67 4.52
C ILE A 39 -8.43 -3.64 3.58
N PHE A 40 -7.98 -3.78 2.33
CA PHE A 40 -8.59 -4.72 1.39
C PHE A 40 -8.52 -6.17 1.89
N LYS A 41 -7.37 -6.60 2.43
CA LYS A 41 -7.22 -7.94 3.02
C LYS A 41 -8.12 -8.15 4.24
N ILE A 42 -8.23 -7.16 5.15
CA ILE A 42 -9.11 -7.22 6.33
C ILE A 42 -10.57 -7.37 5.89
N LEU A 43 -11.04 -6.49 5.02
CA LEU A 43 -12.43 -6.47 4.55
C LEU A 43 -12.78 -7.76 3.83
N PHE A 44 -11.87 -8.29 3.01
CA PHE A 44 -12.06 -9.60 2.40
C PHE A 44 -12.13 -10.73 3.42
N GLY A 45 -11.23 -10.78 4.40
CA GLY A 45 -11.26 -11.83 5.43
C GLY A 45 -12.54 -11.81 6.26
N ILE A 46 -13.03 -10.62 6.65
CA ILE A 46 -14.31 -10.46 7.36
C ILE A 46 -15.49 -10.87 6.46
N SER A 47 -15.53 -10.40 5.21
CA SER A 47 -16.57 -10.80 4.25
C SER A 47 -16.55 -12.29 4.00
N ALA A 48 -15.37 -12.90 3.89
CA ALA A 48 -15.21 -14.33 3.71
C ALA A 48 -15.76 -15.10 4.90
N LEU A 49 -15.47 -14.67 6.14
CA LEU A 49 -16.09 -15.25 7.34
C LEU A 49 -17.61 -15.14 7.30
N ARG A 50 -18.19 -14.03 6.84
CA ARG A 50 -19.66 -13.89 6.77
C ARG A 50 -20.31 -14.83 5.75
N HIS A 51 -19.69 -15.03 4.59
CA HIS A 51 -20.32 -15.76 3.48
C HIS A 51 -19.94 -17.25 3.45
N LEU A 52 -18.79 -17.64 4.00
CA LEU A 52 -18.25 -19.01 3.94
C LEU A 52 -18.37 -19.78 5.27
N SER A 53 -18.74 -19.12 6.37
CA SER A 53 -18.81 -19.74 7.71
C SER A 53 -20.05 -20.57 8.08
N PRO A 54 -21.16 -20.68 7.31
CA PRO A 54 -22.32 -21.47 7.76
C PRO A 54 -22.08 -22.98 8.03
N GLY A 55 -20.86 -23.51 7.84
CA GLY A 55 -20.51 -24.91 8.08
C GLY A 55 -19.21 -25.19 8.86
N GLY A 56 -18.56 -24.18 9.47
CA GLY A 56 -17.43 -24.41 10.38
C GLY A 56 -16.25 -25.22 9.81
N GLY A 57 -15.88 -24.98 8.54
CA GLY A 57 -14.87 -25.76 7.82
C GLY A 57 -13.53 -25.04 7.61
N ILE A 58 -12.65 -25.67 6.82
CA ILE A 58 -11.32 -25.15 6.46
C ILE A 58 -11.36 -23.74 5.82
N LEU A 59 -12.44 -23.39 5.12
CA LEU A 59 -12.63 -22.06 4.53
C LEU A 59 -12.74 -20.95 5.58
N ALA A 60 -13.36 -21.24 6.74
CA ALA A 60 -13.44 -20.27 7.84
C ALA A 60 -12.07 -20.05 8.49
N LEU A 61 -11.26 -21.10 8.64
CA LEU A 61 -9.88 -20.99 9.12
C LEU A 61 -9.02 -20.18 8.16
N LEU A 62 -9.17 -20.39 6.84
CA LEU A 62 -8.45 -19.60 5.84
C LEU A 62 -8.86 -18.12 5.87
N ALA A 63 -10.16 -17.83 5.99
CA ALA A 63 -10.65 -16.46 6.11
C ALA A 63 -10.11 -15.76 7.37
N LEU A 64 -10.12 -16.46 8.52
CA LEU A 64 -9.52 -15.97 9.75
C LEU A 64 -8.00 -15.75 9.61
N ALA A 65 -7.29 -16.67 8.97
CA ALA A 65 -5.86 -16.55 8.71
C ALA A 65 -5.55 -15.31 7.87
N VAL A 66 -6.33 -15.03 6.82
CA VAL A 66 -6.19 -13.82 6.01
C VAL A 66 -6.46 -12.57 6.85
N THR A 67 -7.50 -12.56 7.71
CA THR A 67 -7.77 -11.43 8.60
C THR A 67 -6.60 -11.16 9.56
N VAL A 68 -6.09 -12.19 10.24
CA VAL A 68 -4.97 -12.07 11.18
C VAL A 68 -3.70 -11.60 10.45
N TRP A 69 -3.43 -12.17 9.29
CA TRP A 69 -2.31 -11.78 8.43
C TRP A 69 -2.40 -10.29 8.03
N ALA A 70 -3.58 -9.83 7.63
CA ALA A 70 -3.81 -8.44 7.27
C ALA A 70 -3.60 -7.47 8.43
N PHE A 71 -3.99 -7.87 9.66
CA PHE A 71 -3.70 -7.07 10.86
C PHE A 71 -2.20 -6.99 11.15
N ALA A 72 -1.46 -8.09 10.98
CA ALA A 72 0.00 -8.08 11.14
C ALA A 72 0.66 -7.14 10.13
N ASP A 73 0.25 -7.20 8.86
CA ASP A 73 0.73 -6.29 7.81
C ASP A 73 0.36 -4.83 8.10
N LEU A 74 -0.83 -4.58 8.67
CA LEU A 74 -1.26 -3.23 9.07
C LEU A 74 -0.35 -2.67 10.15
N LEU A 75 -0.06 -3.46 11.19
CA LEU A 75 0.86 -3.06 12.27
C LEU A 75 2.26 -2.76 11.74
N MET A 76 2.76 -3.56 10.79
CA MET A 76 4.05 -3.28 10.14
C MET A 76 4.02 -1.98 9.35
N ASN A 77 2.99 -1.76 8.52
CA ASN A 77 2.86 -0.53 7.74
C ASN A 77 2.73 0.71 8.63
N THR A 78 1.84 0.69 9.61
CA THR A 78 1.68 1.79 10.57
C THR A 78 2.95 2.00 11.39
N GLY A 79 3.60 0.93 11.85
CA GLY A 79 4.87 1.01 12.56
C GLY A 79 5.93 1.71 11.72
N ARG A 80 6.10 1.31 10.45
CA ARG A 80 7.07 1.94 9.55
C ARG A 80 6.77 3.41 9.30
N SER A 81 5.50 3.76 9.15
CA SER A 81 5.05 5.16 9.07
C SER A 81 5.45 5.95 10.31
N LEU A 82 5.26 5.37 11.51
CA LEU A 82 5.64 6.01 12.77
C LEU A 82 7.16 6.17 12.90
N PHE A 83 7.94 5.15 12.56
CA PHE A 83 9.40 5.23 12.54
C PHE A 83 9.88 6.35 11.61
N ASP A 84 9.32 6.45 10.40
CA ASP A 84 9.66 7.50 9.44
C ASP A 84 9.32 8.90 9.97
N LEU A 85 8.17 9.06 10.64
CA LEU A 85 7.78 10.32 11.30
C LEU A 85 8.72 10.69 12.46
N LEU A 86 9.27 9.70 13.15
CA LEU A 86 10.28 9.88 14.21
C LEU A 86 11.71 10.04 13.64
N ASN A 87 11.86 10.18 12.31
CA ASN A 87 13.15 10.23 11.60
C ASN A 87 14.06 9.03 11.89
N SER A 88 13.47 7.86 12.17
CA SER A 88 14.18 6.61 12.41
C SER A 88 13.91 5.61 11.30
N THR A 89 14.88 4.75 11.01
CA THR A 89 14.68 3.64 10.07
C THR A 89 13.98 2.49 10.77
N ALA A 90 12.94 1.93 10.13
CA ALA A 90 12.25 0.76 10.67
C ALA A 90 13.13 -0.50 10.46
N PRO A 91 13.27 -1.38 11.47
CA PRO A 91 14.09 -2.58 11.34
C PRO A 91 13.39 -3.73 10.58
N PHE A 92 12.21 -3.51 10.01
CA PHE A 92 11.36 -4.52 9.35
C PHE A 92 10.81 -4.04 8.00
N GLU A 93 10.34 -4.98 7.17
CA GLU A 93 9.79 -4.71 5.83
C GLU A 93 8.35 -4.17 5.86
N PHE A 94 7.80 -3.78 4.70
CA PHE A 94 6.43 -3.23 4.63
C PHE A 94 5.34 -4.25 4.99
N CYS A 95 5.54 -5.53 4.66
CA CYS A 95 4.56 -6.60 4.91
C CYS A 95 5.27 -7.85 5.47
N THR A 96 4.52 -8.72 6.13
CA THR A 96 5.02 -9.98 6.71
C THR A 96 5.59 -10.93 5.65
N ILE A 97 4.97 -11.01 4.46
CA ILE A 97 5.50 -11.80 3.34
C ILE A 97 6.85 -11.24 2.88
N ALA A 98 6.98 -9.91 2.77
CA ALA A 98 8.26 -9.27 2.43
C ALA A 98 9.31 -9.52 3.53
N GLN A 99 8.90 -9.55 4.80
CA GLN A 99 9.76 -9.89 5.93
C GLN A 99 10.30 -11.33 5.83
N VAL A 100 9.48 -12.28 5.36
CA VAL A 100 9.95 -13.63 5.03
C VAL A 100 10.92 -13.58 3.85
N GLY A 101 10.61 -12.81 2.81
CA GLY A 101 11.51 -12.61 1.66
C GLY A 101 12.88 -12.05 2.02
N ARG A 102 12.98 -11.25 3.09
CA ARG A 102 14.26 -10.77 3.62
C ARG A 102 15.16 -11.90 4.09
N ILE A 103 14.60 -12.98 4.66
CA ILE A 103 15.36 -14.18 5.05
C ILE A 103 15.98 -14.84 3.81
N PHE A 104 15.26 -14.83 2.69
CA PHE A 104 15.72 -15.32 1.39
C PHE A 104 16.52 -14.29 0.59
N ARG A 105 16.84 -13.11 1.16
CA ARG A 105 17.51 -11.98 0.49
C ARG A 105 16.76 -11.45 -0.75
N MET A 106 15.46 -11.68 -0.85
CA MET A 106 14.60 -11.25 -1.97
C MET A 106 13.32 -10.51 -1.50
N PRO A 107 13.43 -9.49 -0.62
CA PRO A 107 12.24 -8.84 -0.03
C PRO A 107 11.32 -8.19 -1.09
N LEU A 108 11.87 -7.64 -2.18
CA LEU A 108 11.09 -6.98 -3.23
C LEU A 108 10.22 -7.97 -4.04
N VAL A 109 10.71 -9.19 -4.27
CA VAL A 109 9.93 -10.22 -4.99
C VAL A 109 8.75 -10.68 -4.14
N PHE A 110 8.99 -10.87 -2.85
CA PHE A 110 7.95 -11.24 -1.89
C PHE A 110 6.94 -10.10 -1.68
N LEU A 111 7.39 -8.83 -1.74
CA LEU A 111 6.49 -7.67 -1.75
C LEU A 111 5.62 -7.62 -3.03
N ALA A 112 6.19 -7.93 -4.19
CA ALA A 112 5.43 -8.02 -5.43
C ALA A 112 4.40 -9.16 -5.37
N PHE A 113 4.74 -10.28 -4.74
CA PHE A 113 3.79 -11.38 -4.50
C PHE A 113 2.66 -10.98 -3.55
N ASP A 114 2.97 -10.28 -2.46
CA ASP A 114 1.98 -9.71 -1.54
C ASP A 114 0.99 -8.76 -2.26
N THR A 115 1.55 -7.94 -3.15
CA THR A 115 0.78 -7.02 -4.00
C THR A 115 -0.13 -7.78 -4.96
N LEU A 116 0.38 -8.82 -5.62
CA LEU A 116 -0.42 -9.70 -6.49
C LEU A 116 -1.57 -10.36 -5.74
N LEU A 117 -1.32 -10.91 -4.55
CA LEU A 117 -2.35 -11.50 -3.70
C LEU A 117 -3.42 -10.47 -3.31
N THR A 118 -3.00 -9.24 -3.00
CA THR A 118 -3.93 -8.16 -2.67
C THR A 118 -4.81 -7.80 -3.86
N PHE A 119 -4.24 -7.69 -5.07
CA PHE A 119 -5.04 -7.46 -6.27
C PHE A 119 -6.01 -8.61 -6.55
N ALA A 120 -5.59 -9.86 -6.35
CA ALA A 120 -6.50 -11.01 -6.46
C ALA A 120 -7.66 -10.92 -5.47
N ILE A 121 -7.41 -10.48 -4.23
CA ILE A 121 -8.44 -10.22 -3.22
C ILE A 121 -9.41 -9.12 -3.69
N ILE A 122 -8.90 -8.01 -4.22
CA ILE A 122 -9.73 -6.92 -4.75
C ILE A 122 -10.62 -7.44 -5.89
N CYS A 123 -10.05 -8.18 -6.84
CA CYS A 123 -10.79 -8.81 -7.93
C CYS A 123 -11.87 -9.77 -7.40
N ALA A 124 -11.56 -10.59 -6.39
CA ALA A 124 -12.53 -11.51 -5.80
C ALA A 124 -13.69 -10.76 -5.14
N MET A 125 -13.42 -9.70 -4.38
CA MET A 125 -14.44 -8.84 -3.76
C MET A 125 -15.36 -8.20 -4.81
N LEU A 126 -14.81 -7.77 -5.95
CA LEU A 126 -15.57 -7.20 -7.06
C LEU A 126 -16.43 -8.27 -7.77
N TRP A 127 -15.84 -9.40 -8.12
CA TRP A 127 -16.52 -10.47 -8.87
C TRP A 127 -17.62 -11.17 -8.08
N THR A 128 -17.41 -11.37 -6.77
CA THR A 128 -18.40 -12.00 -5.89
C THR A 128 -19.53 -11.06 -5.48
N GLY A 129 -19.36 -9.74 -5.70
CA GLY A 129 -20.32 -8.73 -5.26
C GLY A 129 -20.33 -8.49 -3.74
N TRP A 130 -19.38 -9.03 -2.98
CA TRP A 130 -19.31 -8.87 -1.52
C TRP A 130 -19.11 -7.42 -1.07
N ILE A 131 -18.66 -6.54 -1.96
CA ILE A 131 -18.60 -5.11 -1.68
C ILE A 131 -19.99 -4.55 -1.33
N ALA A 132 -21.07 -5.10 -1.92
CA ALA A 132 -22.43 -4.64 -1.66
C ALA A 132 -22.98 -5.09 -0.29
N THR A 133 -22.32 -6.04 0.37
CA THR A 133 -22.73 -6.57 1.69
C THR A 133 -21.89 -6.01 2.85
N LEU A 134 -20.98 -5.08 2.54
CA LEU A 134 -20.23 -4.35 3.55
C LEU A 134 -21.15 -3.44 4.36
N THR A 135 -20.88 -3.35 5.66
CA THR A 135 -21.51 -2.36 6.54
C THR A 135 -21.10 -0.94 6.14
N PRO A 136 -21.84 0.11 6.55
CA PRO A 136 -21.49 1.48 6.19
C PRO A 136 -20.03 1.86 6.50
N ALA A 137 -19.53 1.47 7.68
CA ALA A 137 -18.15 1.74 8.08
C ALA A 137 -17.13 1.02 7.19
N GLU A 138 -17.39 -0.23 6.84
CA GLU A 138 -16.53 -1.03 5.96
C GLU A 138 -16.52 -0.48 4.53
N SER A 139 -17.67 -0.01 4.04
CA SER A 139 -17.77 0.64 2.73
C SER A 139 -16.98 1.95 2.69
N TRP A 140 -17.05 2.76 3.75
CA TRP A 140 -16.20 3.96 3.87
C TRP A 140 -14.72 3.61 3.86
N LEU A 141 -14.30 2.55 4.57
CA LEU A 141 -12.93 2.06 4.53
C LEU A 141 -12.53 1.57 3.13
N TRP A 142 -13.40 0.80 2.46
CA TRP A 142 -13.16 0.30 1.10
C TRP A 142 -12.97 1.46 0.11
N TYR A 143 -13.91 2.41 0.10
CA TYR A 143 -13.85 3.56 -0.81
C TYR A 143 -12.66 4.44 -0.49
N GLY A 144 -12.42 4.75 0.79
CA GLY A 144 -11.25 5.51 1.23
C GLY A 144 -9.93 4.86 0.83
N ALA A 145 -9.78 3.55 1.05
CA ALA A 145 -8.61 2.78 0.65
C ALA A 145 -8.42 2.80 -0.87
N THR A 146 -9.49 2.60 -1.64
CA THR A 146 -9.46 2.66 -3.11
C THR A 146 -9.04 4.03 -3.62
N THR A 147 -9.61 5.10 -3.06
CA THR A 147 -9.27 6.48 -3.41
C THR A 147 -7.81 6.78 -3.08
N MET A 148 -7.36 6.46 -1.86
CA MET A 148 -5.97 6.68 -1.47
C MET A 148 -5.01 5.89 -2.36
N ASN A 149 -5.33 4.65 -2.70
CA ASN A 149 -4.46 3.82 -3.53
C ASN A 149 -4.38 4.29 -4.98
N LEU A 150 -5.52 4.43 -5.65
CA LEU A 150 -5.56 4.74 -7.07
C LEU A 150 -5.14 6.19 -7.35
N ILE A 151 -5.68 7.16 -6.60
CA ILE A 151 -5.36 8.57 -6.84
C ILE A 151 -3.87 8.82 -6.57
N SER A 152 -3.31 8.26 -5.49
CA SER A 152 -1.89 8.49 -5.18
C SER A 152 -0.97 7.90 -6.24
N LEU A 153 -1.23 6.69 -6.72
CA LEU A 153 -0.46 6.08 -7.81
C LEU A 153 -0.57 6.90 -9.09
N SER A 154 -1.77 7.36 -9.45
CA SER A 154 -1.98 8.21 -10.62
C SER A 154 -1.28 9.56 -10.50
N LEU A 155 -1.32 10.21 -9.32
CA LEU A 155 -0.64 11.48 -9.06
C LEU A 155 0.88 11.33 -9.18
N VAL A 156 1.44 10.30 -8.56
CA VAL A 156 2.89 10.02 -8.64
C VAL A 156 3.30 9.74 -10.08
N SER A 157 2.51 8.95 -10.82
CA SER A 157 2.79 8.66 -12.23
C SER A 157 2.72 9.92 -13.09
N LEU A 158 1.67 10.72 -12.96
CA LEU A 158 1.49 11.96 -13.71
C LEU A 158 2.62 12.96 -13.43
N TYR A 159 2.98 13.12 -12.17
CA TYR A 159 4.08 13.98 -11.76
C TYR A 159 5.42 13.56 -12.37
N ASN A 160 5.72 12.25 -12.32
CA ASN A 160 6.94 11.71 -12.91
C ASN A 160 7.00 11.91 -14.43
N GLU A 161 5.86 11.79 -15.12
CA GLU A 161 5.78 11.96 -16.57
C GLU A 161 5.94 13.43 -16.99
N ILE A 162 5.25 14.35 -16.30
CA ILE A 162 5.42 15.80 -16.52
C ILE A 162 6.90 16.19 -16.38
N ARG A 163 7.61 15.64 -15.38
CA ARG A 163 9.04 15.93 -15.22
C ARG A 163 9.89 15.42 -16.38
N ARG A 164 9.64 14.19 -16.86
CA ARG A 164 10.39 13.61 -17.99
C ARG A 164 10.18 14.39 -19.29
N GLY A 165 9.00 14.95 -19.51
CA GLY A 165 8.71 15.78 -20.68
C GLY A 165 9.35 17.17 -20.67
N HIS A 166 9.88 17.62 -19.52
CA HIS A 166 10.54 18.92 -19.34
C HIS A 166 12.09 18.82 -19.33
N THR A 167 12.66 17.61 -19.47
CA THR A 167 14.10 17.33 -19.61
C THR A 167 14.42 16.87 -21.02
#